data_AF-A0A7C3GR82-F1
#
_entry.id   AF-A0A7C3GR82-F1
#
_cell.length_a   1.000
_cell.length_b   1.000
_cell.length_c   1.000
_cell.angle_alpha   90.00
_cell.angle_beta   90.00
_cell.angle_gamma   90.00
#
_symmetry.space_group_name_H-M   'P 1'
#
loop_
_entity.id
_entity.type
_entity.pdbx_description
1 polymer ?
#
loop_
_entity_poly.entity_id
_entity_poly.type
_entity_poly.pdbx_seq_one_letter_code
_entity_poly.pdbx_strand_id
1 'polypeptide(L)'
;MNTKKILFQNKFAFFTSILFLSTFLLFNIANASPHKSPSSIDFDNDGLSDELERKLGTERYLADTDGDGINDGIEVGANPLQPLDHDNDQRIDALDSDDDNDGLPTIFEQQQDYDNDGIPDYLDTDSDNDGISDGEEAGLTLLDSDHDGIDDLVDSDSTGSEDKNGDGIKDQFQFPDRNKNGKPDFLDKSIQYVTLKIPSDAILAELKNNNYNSQIINPQVTPSKPYSKDGIDLTKDQDHDGIPDDIEIKIGTDPRHPDTDNDRVPDAIEIGPIMEYPQDTDHDGIIDALDEDDDNDGILTRDEDPNRDGSPTNDDIDNDGIPNYQDADDDGDMTITKDEGGTLDTDNDGVLDYLDKDDGVNRSSTPAA
;
A
#
# COMPACT_ATOMS: atom_id res chain seq x y z
N MET A 1 -82.37 -15.82 4.39
CA MET A 1 -83.39 -16.17 3.37
C MET A 1 -83.22 -15.27 2.16
N ASN A 2 -83.48 -15.80 0.96
CA ASN A 2 -83.60 -15.09 -0.33
C ASN A 2 -82.38 -14.35 -0.90
N THR A 3 -82.35 -14.30 -2.23
CA THR A 3 -81.24 -13.85 -3.10
C THR A 3 -81.65 -12.63 -3.95
N LYS A 4 -80.67 -11.86 -4.46
CA LYS A 4 -80.51 -11.42 -5.87
C LYS A 4 -79.80 -10.07 -6.07
N LYS A 5 -78.82 -10.05 -6.98
CA LYS A 5 -78.38 -9.03 -7.98
C LYS A 5 -76.97 -9.46 -8.43
N ILE A 6 -76.59 -9.73 -9.70
CA ILE A 6 -77.01 -9.32 -11.06
C ILE A 6 -76.55 -7.91 -11.47
N LEU A 7 -75.53 -7.88 -12.36
CA LEU A 7 -75.11 -6.90 -13.39
C LEU A 7 -73.62 -7.22 -13.67
N PHE A 8 -73.18 -7.96 -14.69
CA PHE A 8 -73.46 -8.00 -16.14
C PHE A 8 -72.88 -6.81 -16.93
N GLN A 9 -71.75 -7.09 -17.59
CA GLN A 9 -70.94 -6.22 -18.49
C GLN A 9 -71.62 -5.99 -19.87
N ASN A 10 -71.35 -4.86 -20.57
CA ASN A 10 -71.04 -4.78 -22.03
C ASN A 10 -70.98 -3.34 -22.64
N LYS A 11 -69.96 -3.09 -23.51
CA LYS A 11 -69.88 -2.16 -24.68
C LYS A 11 -69.97 -0.63 -24.40
N PHE A 12 -69.32 0.29 -25.14
CA PHE A 12 -68.76 0.38 -26.53
C PHE A 12 -67.30 0.96 -26.47
N ALA A 13 -66.30 0.68 -27.32
CA ALA A 13 -66.17 0.72 -28.81
C ALA A 13 -66.22 2.16 -29.38
N PHE A 14 -65.25 2.73 -30.10
CA PHE A 14 -64.64 2.42 -31.43
C PHE A 14 -63.34 3.30 -31.57
N PHE A 15 -62.32 3.10 -32.44
CA PHE A 15 -61.85 2.03 -33.36
C PHE A 15 -60.52 2.47 -34.06
N THR A 16 -60.03 1.69 -35.04
CA THR A 16 -58.86 1.90 -35.95
C THR A 16 -57.44 1.60 -35.43
N SER A 17 -56.44 1.23 -36.24
CA SER A 17 -56.38 0.30 -37.41
C SER A 17 -54.93 0.19 -37.94
N ILE A 18 -54.11 -0.73 -37.40
CA ILE A 18 -53.01 -1.37 -38.15
C ILE A 18 -53.10 -2.88 -37.93
N LEU A 19 -52.88 -3.65 -38.99
CA LEU A 19 -52.99 -5.10 -39.03
C LEU A 19 -51.62 -5.70 -39.38
N PHE A 20 -50.97 -6.35 -38.42
CA PHE A 20 -50.06 -7.47 -38.71
C PHE A 20 -50.16 -8.52 -37.62
N LEU A 21 -49.88 -9.77 -37.98
CA LEU A 21 -50.33 -10.96 -37.27
C LEU A 21 -49.21 -12.00 -37.22
N SER A 22 -48.71 -12.32 -36.03
CA SER A 22 -48.48 -13.71 -35.59
C SER A 22 -47.97 -13.78 -34.16
N THR A 23 -48.35 -14.87 -33.49
CA THR A 23 -47.74 -15.41 -32.26
C THR A 23 -46.22 -15.38 -32.29
N PHE A 24 -45.58 -14.88 -31.22
CA PHE A 24 -44.15 -15.09 -31.00
C PHE A 24 -43.93 -16.55 -30.59
N LEU A 25 -43.61 -17.39 -31.58
CA LEU A 25 -43.23 -18.78 -31.38
C LEU A 25 -41.80 -18.83 -30.81
N LEU A 26 -41.43 -19.91 -30.10
CA LEU A 26 -40.05 -20.11 -29.65
C LEU A 26 -39.08 -20.00 -30.84
N PHE A 27 -38.17 -19.03 -30.78
CA PHE A 27 -37.21 -18.80 -31.85
C PHE A 27 -36.04 -19.78 -31.70
N ASN A 28 -36.16 -20.93 -32.35
CA ASN A 28 -35.14 -21.97 -32.33
C ASN A 28 -34.89 -22.48 -33.76
N ILE A 29 -33.97 -21.80 -34.45
CA ILE A 29 -33.35 -22.18 -35.73
C ILE A 29 -31.96 -21.54 -35.75
N ALA A 30 -30.94 -22.30 -36.13
CA ALA A 30 -29.55 -21.85 -36.16
C ALA A 30 -29.25 -20.93 -37.35
N ASN A 31 -28.30 -20.02 -37.16
CA ASN A 31 -27.41 -19.50 -38.20
C ASN A 31 -26.07 -19.13 -37.56
N ALA A 32 -25.16 -20.10 -37.46
CA ALA A 32 -23.80 -19.90 -36.99
C ALA A 32 -22.88 -19.62 -38.19
N SER A 33 -22.13 -18.51 -38.15
CA SER A 33 -20.95 -18.25 -39.00
C SER A 33 -20.28 -16.91 -38.62
N PRO A 34 -18.94 -16.77 -38.75
CA PRO A 34 -17.95 -17.84 -38.68
C PRO A 34 -16.63 -17.39 -38.04
N HIS A 35 -16.57 -17.22 -36.71
CA HIS A 35 -15.29 -17.10 -35.98
C HIS A 35 -15.34 -17.70 -34.56
N LYS A 36 -15.98 -18.86 -34.41
CA LYS A 36 -15.49 -19.80 -33.40
C LYS A 36 -14.21 -20.41 -33.97
N SER A 37 -13.08 -19.85 -33.54
CA SER A 37 -11.79 -20.57 -33.43
C SER A 37 -12.04 -21.96 -32.82
N PRO A 38 -11.10 -22.93 -32.85
CA PRO A 38 -11.16 -23.97 -31.83
C PRO A 38 -11.38 -23.27 -30.48
N SER A 39 -12.34 -23.72 -29.67
CA SER A 39 -12.29 -23.32 -28.26
C SER A 39 -10.92 -23.74 -27.80
N SER A 40 -10.11 -22.76 -27.43
CA SER A 40 -8.80 -23.00 -26.85
C SER A 40 -8.99 -23.94 -25.67
N ILE A 41 -7.98 -24.78 -25.43
CA ILE A 41 -8.02 -25.63 -24.25
C ILE A 41 -7.82 -24.70 -23.06
N ASP A 42 -8.47 -25.05 -21.98
CA ASP A 42 -8.72 -24.31 -20.75
C ASP A 42 -8.96 -25.50 -19.79
N PHE A 43 -8.11 -25.65 -18.78
CA PHE A 43 -7.77 -26.97 -18.22
C PHE A 43 -8.18 -27.07 -16.75
N ASP A 44 -7.76 -26.05 -16.04
CA ASP A 44 -8.01 -25.45 -14.73
C ASP A 44 -9.45 -24.93 -14.63
N ASN A 45 -9.95 -24.26 -15.67
CA ASN A 45 -11.31 -23.68 -15.78
C ASN A 45 -11.51 -22.36 -15.01
N ASP A 46 -10.48 -21.51 -15.01
CA ASP A 46 -10.47 -20.12 -14.51
C ASP A 46 -11.34 -19.18 -15.39
N GLY A 47 -11.12 -19.17 -16.70
CA GLY A 47 -11.64 -18.17 -17.63
C GLY A 47 -10.72 -17.84 -18.82
N LEU A 48 -9.41 -18.09 -18.70
CA LEU A 48 -8.40 -17.93 -19.74
C LEU A 48 -8.35 -19.16 -20.67
N SER A 49 -7.15 -19.58 -21.10
CA SER A 49 -6.93 -20.76 -21.97
C SER A 49 -5.48 -20.89 -22.45
N ASP A 50 -5.03 -22.11 -22.83
CA ASP A 50 -3.66 -22.56 -23.16
C ASP A 50 -2.83 -21.62 -24.06
N GLU A 51 -3.51 -20.76 -24.83
CA GLU A 51 -2.89 -19.82 -25.76
C GLU A 51 -2.77 -18.40 -25.21
N LEU A 52 -3.54 -18.01 -24.20
CA LEU A 52 -3.55 -16.70 -23.51
C LEU A 52 -2.61 -16.69 -22.30
N GLU A 53 -2.75 -17.64 -21.37
CA GLU A 53 -1.89 -17.80 -20.17
C GLU A 53 -0.41 -17.74 -20.58
N ARG A 54 -0.05 -18.61 -21.55
CA ARG A 54 1.26 -18.69 -22.23
C ARG A 54 1.63 -17.45 -23.10
N LYS A 55 0.91 -16.34 -23.02
CA LYS A 55 1.29 -15.01 -23.55
C LYS A 55 1.42 -13.95 -22.45
N LEU A 56 0.70 -14.12 -21.35
CA LEU A 56 0.65 -13.21 -20.20
C LEU A 56 1.77 -13.58 -19.24
N GLY A 57 1.81 -14.86 -18.84
CA GLY A 57 2.86 -15.49 -18.02
C GLY A 57 2.34 -16.76 -17.34
N THR A 58 1.06 -16.73 -17.01
CA THR A 58 0.34 -17.65 -16.11
C THR A 58 0.37 -19.13 -16.50
N GLU A 59 0.15 -20.02 -15.53
CA GLU A 59 0.41 -21.46 -15.67
C GLU A 59 -0.83 -22.33 -15.90
N ARG A 60 -0.90 -22.91 -17.11
CA ARG A 60 -2.02 -23.68 -17.72
C ARG A 60 -2.40 -25.02 -17.05
N TYR A 61 -2.13 -25.16 -15.77
CA TYR A 61 -2.53 -26.27 -14.90
C TYR A 61 -2.93 -25.83 -13.48
N LEU A 62 -2.80 -24.53 -13.19
CA LEU A 62 -3.22 -23.80 -12.00
C LEU A 62 -4.27 -22.78 -12.46
N ALA A 63 -4.97 -22.11 -11.55
CA ALA A 63 -6.14 -21.30 -11.89
C ALA A 63 -6.07 -19.88 -11.32
N ASP A 64 -4.88 -19.45 -10.90
CA ASP A 64 -4.49 -19.01 -9.54
C ASP A 64 -2.99 -19.40 -9.54
N THR A 65 -2.08 -18.47 -9.84
CA THR A 65 -0.72 -18.79 -10.37
C THR A 65 0.40 -18.48 -9.38
N ASP A 66 0.44 -17.21 -8.98
CA ASP A 66 0.92 -16.61 -7.73
C ASP A 66 0.55 -17.45 -6.50
N GLY A 67 -0.74 -17.66 -6.23
CA GLY A 67 -1.24 -18.47 -5.12
C GLY A 67 -2.09 -17.73 -4.08
N ASP A 68 -2.50 -16.50 -4.38
CA ASP A 68 -3.20 -15.58 -3.47
C ASP A 68 -4.62 -16.06 -3.08
N GLY A 69 -5.26 -16.88 -3.94
CA GLY A 69 -6.63 -17.36 -3.79
C GLY A 69 -7.69 -16.56 -4.58
N ILE A 70 -7.28 -15.60 -5.40
CA ILE A 70 -8.02 -15.10 -6.55
C ILE A 70 -7.75 -16.10 -7.70
N ASN A 71 -7.84 -15.74 -8.98
CA ASN A 71 -8.22 -16.72 -9.99
C ASN A 71 -7.89 -16.39 -11.48
N ASP A 72 -6.65 -16.01 -11.85
CA ASP A 72 -6.08 -15.76 -13.21
C ASP A 72 -6.97 -14.91 -14.16
N GLY A 73 -8.10 -15.48 -14.60
CA GLY A 73 -9.10 -14.89 -15.48
C GLY A 73 -10.08 -13.91 -14.79
N ILE A 74 -9.93 -13.63 -13.49
CA ILE A 74 -10.59 -12.50 -12.83
C ILE A 74 -9.72 -11.24 -12.99
N GLU A 75 -8.45 -11.37 -12.64
CA GLU A 75 -7.32 -10.44 -12.66
C GLU A 75 -6.99 -9.98 -14.11
N VAL A 76 -6.69 -10.90 -15.02
CA VAL A 76 -6.55 -10.57 -16.47
C VAL A 76 -7.85 -9.96 -17.03
N GLY A 77 -8.97 -10.19 -16.36
CA GLY A 77 -10.20 -9.46 -16.54
C GLY A 77 -10.86 -9.62 -17.90
N ALA A 78 -11.75 -8.68 -18.21
CA ALA A 78 -12.64 -8.78 -19.37
C ALA A 78 -11.93 -8.63 -20.74
N ASN A 79 -10.63 -8.36 -20.78
CA ASN A 79 -9.88 -8.09 -22.01
C ASN A 79 -8.41 -8.57 -21.95
N PRO A 80 -8.12 -9.86 -22.22
CA PRO A 80 -6.75 -10.43 -22.27
C PRO A 80 -5.78 -9.90 -23.36
N LEU A 81 -5.94 -8.64 -23.78
CA LEU A 81 -5.02 -7.82 -24.57
C LEU A 81 -4.64 -6.51 -23.85
N GLN A 82 -5.26 -6.27 -22.69
CA GLN A 82 -5.00 -5.25 -21.68
C GLN A 82 -5.42 -5.93 -20.36
N PRO A 83 -4.57 -6.80 -19.78
CA PRO A 83 -4.79 -7.31 -18.42
C PRO A 83 -4.89 -6.13 -17.44
N LEU A 84 -5.28 -6.44 -16.21
CA LEU A 84 -5.09 -5.52 -15.09
C LEU A 84 -3.61 -5.60 -14.64
N ASP A 85 -3.24 -4.58 -13.87
CA ASP A 85 -1.94 -3.89 -13.76
C ASP A 85 -2.29 -2.64 -12.90
N HIS A 86 -2.64 -2.85 -11.62
CA HIS A 86 -3.36 -1.86 -10.80
C HIS A 86 -2.46 -0.78 -10.19
N ASP A 87 -1.40 -1.18 -9.49
CA ASP A 87 -0.35 -0.29 -8.96
C ASP A 87 0.48 0.38 -10.10
N ASN A 88 0.63 -0.34 -11.23
CA ASN A 88 1.39 -0.04 -12.46
C ASN A 88 2.91 -0.39 -12.43
N ASP A 89 3.37 -1.39 -11.66
CA ASP A 89 4.79 -1.82 -11.60
C ASP A 89 5.35 -2.40 -12.93
N GLN A 90 4.48 -2.96 -13.80
CA GLN A 90 4.72 -3.73 -15.04
C GLN A 90 4.72 -5.28 -14.94
N ARG A 91 4.41 -5.87 -13.78
CA ARG A 91 3.85 -7.21 -13.59
C ARG A 91 2.37 -7.15 -14.03
N ILE A 92 1.49 -7.97 -13.47
CA ILE A 92 0.04 -7.96 -13.70
C ILE A 92 -0.59 -8.67 -12.50
N ASP A 93 -1.78 -8.22 -12.07
CA ASP A 93 -2.59 -8.84 -11.00
C ASP A 93 -2.49 -10.39 -10.99
N ALA A 94 -2.66 -11.02 -12.17
CA ALA A 94 -2.68 -12.48 -12.37
C ALA A 94 -1.30 -13.19 -12.31
N LEU A 95 -0.30 -12.50 -11.77
CA LEU A 95 1.04 -12.97 -11.46
C LEU A 95 1.55 -12.33 -10.15
N ASP A 96 0.71 -11.55 -9.47
CA ASP A 96 1.11 -10.68 -8.36
C ASP A 96 0.86 -11.28 -6.98
N SER A 97 1.55 -10.69 -6.00
CA SER A 97 1.48 -11.10 -4.59
C SER A 97 0.78 -10.04 -3.72
N ASP A 98 0.85 -8.78 -4.16
CA ASP A 98 0.16 -7.60 -3.67
C ASP A 98 -0.27 -6.79 -4.93
N ASP A 99 -1.58 -6.73 -5.21
CA ASP A 99 -2.13 -6.12 -6.42
C ASP A 99 -2.11 -4.57 -6.42
N ASP A 100 -1.98 -3.92 -5.25
CA ASP A 100 -2.01 -2.45 -5.13
C ASP A 100 -0.83 -1.78 -4.42
N ASN A 101 0.11 -2.61 -3.93
CA ASN A 101 1.47 -2.26 -3.51
C ASN A 101 1.48 -1.39 -2.24
N ASP A 102 0.74 -1.86 -1.24
CA ASP A 102 0.63 -1.36 0.14
C ASP A 102 1.55 -2.12 1.13
N GLY A 103 2.15 -3.21 0.66
CA GLY A 103 2.99 -4.15 1.42
C GLY A 103 2.20 -5.36 1.96
N LEU A 104 0.87 -5.30 1.91
CA LEU A 104 -0.04 -6.30 2.49
C LEU A 104 -0.40 -7.38 1.45
N PRO A 105 -0.04 -8.66 1.67
CA PRO A 105 -0.36 -9.73 0.73
C PRO A 105 -1.87 -9.86 0.45
N THR A 106 -2.24 -9.81 -0.83
CA THR A 106 -3.62 -9.88 -1.35
C THR A 106 -4.43 -11.08 -0.82
N ILE A 107 -3.75 -12.18 -0.48
CA ILE A 107 -4.32 -13.36 0.21
C ILE A 107 -5.03 -13.04 1.54
N PHE A 108 -4.73 -11.92 2.19
CA PHE A 108 -5.37 -11.50 3.43
C PHE A 108 -6.64 -10.69 3.24
N GLU A 109 -6.68 -9.80 2.25
CA GLU A 109 -7.79 -8.87 1.98
C GLU A 109 -8.88 -9.56 1.14
N GLN A 110 -8.44 -10.18 0.04
CA GLN A 110 -9.25 -10.89 -0.95
C GLN A 110 -10.34 -10.00 -1.60
N GLN A 111 -11.20 -10.61 -2.43
CA GLN A 111 -12.36 -9.99 -3.11
C GLN A 111 -13.53 -9.57 -2.17
N GLN A 112 -13.24 -8.89 -1.07
CA GLN A 112 -14.24 -8.22 -0.22
C GLN A 112 -14.58 -6.82 -0.79
N ASP A 113 -15.17 -5.94 0.03
CA ASP A 113 -15.61 -4.56 -0.26
C ASP A 113 -16.08 -3.98 1.10
N TYR A 114 -15.14 -3.58 1.96
CA TYR A 114 -15.41 -3.35 3.39
C TYR A 114 -16.14 -2.02 3.67
N ASP A 115 -15.65 -0.91 3.11
CA ASP A 115 -16.28 0.41 3.19
C ASP A 115 -17.61 0.50 2.39
N ASN A 116 -17.71 -0.17 1.24
CA ASN A 116 -18.79 -0.10 0.24
C ASN A 116 -18.71 1.08 -0.77
N ASP A 117 -17.50 1.54 -1.11
CA ASP A 117 -17.15 2.40 -2.25
C ASP A 117 -17.45 1.68 -3.58
N GLY A 118 -16.90 0.47 -3.72
CA GLY A 118 -17.00 -0.37 -4.92
C GLY A 118 -15.67 -0.70 -5.61
N ILE A 119 -14.53 -0.29 -5.05
CA ILE A 119 -13.25 -1.00 -5.17
C ILE A 119 -13.26 -2.19 -4.18
N PRO A 120 -12.71 -3.38 -4.53
CA PRO A 120 -12.52 -4.49 -3.58
C PRO A 120 -11.35 -4.25 -2.61
N ASP A 121 -11.38 -4.87 -1.42
CA ASP A 121 -10.34 -4.72 -0.38
C ASP A 121 -8.90 -4.87 -0.95
N TYR A 122 -8.59 -5.96 -1.66
CA TYR A 122 -7.28 -6.21 -2.30
C TYR A 122 -6.84 -5.25 -3.43
N LEU A 123 -7.57 -4.15 -3.64
CA LEU A 123 -7.32 -3.12 -4.65
C LEU A 123 -7.55 -1.70 -4.08
N ASP A 124 -7.75 -1.58 -2.77
CA ASP A 124 -8.01 -0.33 -2.06
C ASP A 124 -7.13 -0.24 -0.79
N THR A 125 -5.90 0.28 -0.95
CA THR A 125 -4.91 0.78 0.04
C THR A 125 -5.41 1.47 1.33
N ASP A 126 -6.71 1.66 1.54
CA ASP A 126 -7.39 2.09 2.77
C ASP A 126 -8.78 1.39 2.77
N SER A 127 -8.81 0.05 2.92
CA SER A 127 -9.96 -0.84 2.67
C SER A 127 -11.22 -0.45 3.46
N ASP A 128 -11.02 0.18 4.62
CA ASP A 128 -12.11 0.70 5.43
C ASP A 128 -12.41 2.21 5.21
N ASN A 129 -11.49 2.95 4.58
CA ASN A 129 -11.52 4.38 4.24
C ASN A 129 -11.37 5.34 5.46
N ASP A 130 -10.55 5.01 6.46
CA ASP A 130 -10.32 5.81 7.70
C ASP A 130 -9.42 7.03 7.42
N GLY A 131 -8.50 6.90 6.47
CA GLY A 131 -7.46 7.87 6.12
C GLY A 131 -6.08 7.52 6.68
N ILE A 132 -5.75 6.24 6.68
CA ILE A 132 -4.51 5.54 7.07
C ILE A 132 -4.41 4.34 6.11
N SER A 133 -3.23 3.88 5.70
CA SER A 133 -3.16 2.73 4.77
C SER A 133 -3.32 1.38 5.47
N ASP A 134 -3.69 0.35 4.71
CA ASP A 134 -3.89 -1.00 5.25
C ASP A 134 -2.59 -1.59 5.81
N GLY A 135 -1.44 -1.32 5.17
CA GLY A 135 -0.09 -1.65 5.61
C GLY A 135 0.33 -0.91 6.87
N GLU A 136 0.05 0.39 6.97
CA GLU A 136 0.25 1.18 8.19
C GLU A 136 -0.60 0.63 9.37
N GLU A 137 -1.83 0.21 9.10
CA GLU A 137 -2.74 -0.39 10.08
C GLU A 137 -2.37 -1.84 10.45
N ALA A 138 -1.84 -2.60 9.51
CA ALA A 138 -1.24 -3.92 9.68
C ALA A 138 0.06 -3.87 10.50
N GLY A 139 0.75 -2.72 10.48
CA GLY A 139 2.05 -2.51 11.14
C GLY A 139 3.19 -3.10 10.33
N LEU A 140 3.15 -2.90 9.01
CA LEU A 140 4.22 -3.19 8.05
C LEU A 140 5.21 -2.02 7.99
N THR A 141 6.26 -2.18 7.19
CA THR A 141 7.40 -1.25 7.07
C THR A 141 7.71 -0.79 5.65
N LEU A 142 7.08 -1.40 4.64
CA LEU A 142 7.29 -1.15 3.20
C LEU A 142 8.70 -1.54 2.70
N LEU A 143 9.40 -2.40 3.44
CA LEU A 143 10.68 -2.98 3.01
C LEU A 143 10.42 -4.26 2.20
N ASP A 144 10.90 -4.32 0.96
CA ASP A 144 10.74 -5.48 0.07
C ASP A 144 12.10 -5.88 -0.55
N SER A 145 12.80 -6.80 0.11
CA SER A 145 14.16 -7.23 -0.28
C SER A 145 14.26 -7.96 -1.63
N ASP A 146 13.19 -8.48 -2.24
CA ASP A 146 13.27 -9.12 -3.56
C ASP A 146 12.24 -8.68 -4.63
N HIS A 147 11.50 -7.61 -4.33
CA HIS A 147 10.69 -6.79 -5.24
C HIS A 147 9.50 -7.59 -5.79
N ASP A 148 8.72 -8.12 -4.86
CA ASP A 148 7.54 -8.98 -5.02
C ASP A 148 6.24 -8.27 -4.57
N GLY A 149 6.32 -7.08 -3.98
CA GLY A 149 5.23 -6.31 -3.39
C GLY A 149 4.99 -6.60 -1.91
N ILE A 150 5.44 -7.76 -1.40
CA ILE A 150 5.20 -8.14 -0.01
C ILE A 150 6.29 -7.59 0.93
N ASP A 151 5.84 -6.94 2.00
CA ASP A 151 6.71 -6.47 3.08
C ASP A 151 7.45 -7.63 3.81
N ASP A 152 8.77 -7.44 4.01
CA ASP A 152 9.72 -8.37 4.64
C ASP A 152 9.31 -8.78 6.07
N LEU A 153 8.44 -8.05 6.78
CA LEU A 153 7.92 -8.46 8.08
C LEU A 153 6.95 -9.64 7.96
N VAL A 154 6.27 -9.81 6.83
CA VAL A 154 5.30 -10.90 6.57
C VAL A 154 5.78 -11.95 5.57
N ASP A 155 6.63 -11.63 4.59
CA ASP A 155 7.16 -12.62 3.63
C ASP A 155 8.12 -13.67 4.25
N SER A 156 7.96 -14.94 3.89
CA SER A 156 8.82 -16.05 4.32
C SER A 156 9.82 -16.56 3.27
N ASP A 157 9.82 -16.07 2.04
CA ASP A 157 10.55 -16.55 0.86
C ASP A 157 11.88 -15.77 0.65
N SER A 158 11.86 -14.43 0.70
CA SER A 158 13.00 -13.54 1.00
C SER A 158 13.62 -13.93 2.36
N THR A 159 12.85 -13.79 3.45
CA THR A 159 13.43 -13.89 4.81
C THR A 159 13.81 -15.33 5.21
N GLY A 160 13.40 -16.34 4.43
CA GLY A 160 13.65 -17.75 4.69
C GLY A 160 13.04 -18.25 6.00
N SER A 161 11.89 -17.67 6.38
CA SER A 161 11.19 -17.89 7.65
C SER A 161 10.47 -19.27 7.72
N GLU A 162 9.54 -19.43 8.67
CA GLU A 162 8.89 -20.71 8.96
C GLU A 162 7.58 -20.96 8.20
N ASP A 163 7.54 -20.79 6.87
CA ASP A 163 6.44 -21.32 6.03
C ASP A 163 6.35 -22.88 6.13
N LYS A 164 5.13 -23.39 6.17
CA LYS A 164 4.78 -24.83 6.17
C LYS A 164 3.65 -25.18 5.21
N ASN A 165 3.08 -24.16 4.56
CA ASN A 165 1.92 -24.17 3.70
C ASN A 165 2.41 -24.30 2.25
N GLY A 166 3.44 -23.53 1.90
CA GLY A 166 3.87 -23.25 0.54
C GLY A 166 3.10 -22.09 -0.09
N ASP A 167 2.76 -21.05 0.68
CA ASP A 167 1.95 -19.89 0.26
C ASP A 167 2.66 -18.54 0.51
N GLY A 168 4.01 -18.51 0.46
CA GLY A 168 4.84 -17.32 0.64
C GLY A 168 4.93 -16.82 2.10
N ILE A 169 3.82 -16.78 2.83
CA ILE A 169 3.70 -15.99 4.05
C ILE A 169 4.13 -16.72 5.33
N LYS A 170 4.62 -15.96 6.33
CA LYS A 170 4.97 -16.45 7.68
C LYS A 170 3.78 -17.04 8.44
N ASP A 171 3.74 -18.39 8.55
CA ASP A 171 2.81 -19.25 9.34
C ASP A 171 2.62 -18.88 10.84
N GLN A 172 3.30 -17.84 11.36
CA GLN A 172 3.14 -17.36 12.75
C GLN A 172 2.80 -15.86 12.86
N PHE A 173 2.64 -15.13 11.75
CA PHE A 173 2.26 -13.72 11.77
C PHE A 173 0.84 -13.52 12.34
N GLN A 174 0.56 -12.31 12.84
CA GLN A 174 -0.72 -11.93 13.45
C GLN A 174 -0.88 -10.41 13.36
N PHE A 175 -1.69 -9.96 12.41
CA PHE A 175 -2.10 -8.56 12.30
C PHE A 175 -2.70 -8.03 13.62
N PRO A 176 -2.57 -6.71 13.87
CA PRO A 176 -3.24 -6.04 14.97
C PRO A 176 -4.75 -6.33 15.02
N ASP A 177 -5.24 -6.61 16.23
CA ASP A 177 -6.66 -6.51 16.61
C ASP A 177 -6.68 -5.80 17.97
N ARG A 178 -6.64 -4.48 17.92
CA ARG A 178 -6.46 -3.60 19.08
C ARG A 178 -7.72 -3.53 19.93
N ASN A 179 -8.91 -3.62 19.32
CA ASN A 179 -10.18 -3.61 20.05
C ASN A 179 -10.68 -5.00 20.50
N LYS A 180 -10.12 -6.07 19.94
CA LYS A 180 -10.29 -7.49 20.30
C LYS A 180 -11.66 -8.04 19.96
N ASN A 181 -12.14 -7.70 18.76
CA ASN A 181 -13.40 -8.22 18.21
C ASN A 181 -13.22 -9.45 17.30
N GLY A 182 -12.00 -9.75 16.86
CA GLY A 182 -11.68 -10.88 15.97
C GLY A 182 -11.63 -10.51 14.49
N LYS A 183 -11.07 -9.33 14.19
CA LYS A 183 -10.89 -8.73 12.87
C LYS A 183 -9.60 -7.91 12.90
N PRO A 184 -8.80 -7.84 11.82
CA PRO A 184 -7.65 -6.94 11.75
C PRO A 184 -8.04 -5.47 11.97
N ASP A 185 -7.10 -4.66 12.42
CA ASP A 185 -7.31 -3.22 12.57
C ASP A 185 -7.55 -2.57 11.19
N PHE A 186 -6.78 -2.94 10.14
CA PHE A 186 -6.84 -2.39 8.77
C PHE A 186 -8.23 -2.41 8.09
N LEU A 187 -9.08 -3.37 8.45
CA LEU A 187 -10.46 -3.40 7.96
C LEU A 187 -11.44 -2.60 8.85
N ASP A 188 -11.06 -2.12 10.04
CA ASP A 188 -11.95 -1.74 11.17
C ASP A 188 -11.99 -0.28 11.62
N LYS A 189 -12.79 0.50 10.88
CA LYS A 189 -13.36 1.84 11.09
C LYS A 189 -13.93 2.18 12.48
N SER A 190 -13.95 1.23 13.40
CA SER A 190 -14.32 1.40 14.80
C SER A 190 -13.12 1.46 15.76
N ILE A 191 -11.91 1.17 15.26
CA ILE A 191 -10.63 1.66 15.74
C ILE A 191 -10.64 3.19 15.68
N GLN A 192 -9.70 3.78 16.41
CA GLN A 192 -9.42 5.22 16.35
C GLN A 192 -8.00 5.40 16.85
N TYR A 193 -7.08 5.48 15.91
CA TYR A 193 -5.70 5.86 16.10
C TYR A 193 -5.60 7.22 16.77
N VAL A 194 -4.54 7.43 17.54
CA VAL A 194 -4.16 8.78 17.98
C VAL A 194 -3.32 9.41 16.87
N THR A 195 -3.93 9.71 15.71
CA THR A 195 -3.18 10.22 14.56
C THR A 195 -2.57 11.59 14.81
N LEU A 196 -1.30 11.74 14.44
CA LEU A 196 -0.67 13.05 14.33
C LEU A 196 -1.35 13.83 13.20
N LYS A 197 -2.15 14.84 13.55
CA LYS A 197 -2.70 15.78 12.56
C LYS A 197 -1.69 16.88 12.24
N ILE A 198 -0.54 16.45 11.71
CA ILE A 198 0.55 17.31 11.23
C ILE A 198 -0.03 18.28 10.21
N PRO A 199 -0.02 19.60 10.46
CA PRO A 199 -0.38 20.55 9.44
C PRO A 199 0.76 20.57 8.41
N SER A 200 0.47 20.38 7.12
CA SER A 200 1.50 20.54 6.07
C SER A 200 2.08 21.96 5.96
N ASP A 201 1.46 22.94 6.64
CA ASP A 201 2.00 24.28 6.90
C ASP A 201 3.13 24.31 7.98
N ALA A 202 3.30 23.25 8.79
CA ALA A 202 4.24 23.18 9.92
C ALA A 202 5.64 22.76 9.50
N ILE A 203 5.78 21.60 8.82
CA ILE A 203 7.06 21.12 8.25
C ILE A 203 7.72 22.23 7.39
N LEU A 204 6.92 22.93 6.58
CA LEU A 204 7.39 24.04 5.75
C LEU A 204 7.83 25.30 6.51
N ALA A 205 7.50 25.44 7.81
CA ALA A 205 7.84 26.58 8.63
C ALA A 205 9.20 26.41 9.32
N GLU A 206 9.47 25.21 9.86
CA GLU A 206 10.66 24.93 10.68
C GLU A 206 11.94 24.96 9.84
N LEU A 207 11.95 24.24 8.72
CA LEU A 207 13.00 24.26 7.67
C LEU A 207 13.36 25.67 7.13
N LYS A 208 12.60 26.72 7.48
CA LYS A 208 12.76 28.07 6.91
C LYS A 208 12.94 29.19 7.94
N ASN A 209 12.64 29.00 9.23
CA ASN A 209 12.74 30.08 10.23
C ASN A 209 13.19 29.62 11.62
N ASN A 210 14.50 29.56 11.79
CA ASN A 210 15.25 29.40 13.04
C ASN A 210 15.06 30.57 14.06
N ASN A 211 13.82 31.07 14.26
CA ASN A 211 13.44 32.20 15.14
C ASN A 211 11.90 32.37 15.30
N TYR A 212 11.13 31.33 15.67
CA TYR A 212 9.70 31.53 15.95
C TYR A 212 9.41 32.13 17.33
N ASN A 213 8.68 33.25 17.34
CA ASN A 213 8.29 33.96 18.55
C ASN A 213 6.81 34.32 18.52
N SER A 214 6.00 33.31 18.86
CA SER A 214 4.58 33.40 19.25
C SER A 214 3.53 33.75 18.16
N GLN A 215 2.52 32.86 18.10
CA GLN A 215 1.10 33.06 17.77
C GLN A 215 0.57 32.75 16.34
N ILE A 216 -0.40 31.81 16.35
CA ILE A 216 -1.55 31.58 15.45
C ILE A 216 -1.35 30.58 14.30
N ILE A 217 -1.69 29.31 14.59
CA ILE A 217 -3.03 28.78 14.26
C ILE A 217 -3.72 28.24 15.54
N ASN A 218 -5.04 28.04 15.49
CA ASN A 218 -5.87 27.59 16.62
C ASN A 218 -7.14 26.91 16.10
N PRO A 219 -7.17 25.56 16.00
CA PRO A 219 -8.37 24.81 15.63
C PRO A 219 -9.46 25.02 16.69
N GLN A 220 -10.60 25.58 16.29
CA GLN A 220 -11.68 25.92 17.23
C GLN A 220 -12.51 24.71 17.66
N VAL A 221 -11.94 23.86 18.53
CA VAL A 221 -12.62 22.70 19.12
C VAL A 221 -12.54 22.75 20.65
N THR A 222 -13.63 23.17 21.30
CA THR A 222 -13.88 22.95 22.74
C THR A 222 -15.39 22.84 23.01
N PRO A 223 -15.87 22.19 24.11
CA PRO A 223 -15.11 21.63 25.22
C PRO A 223 -15.48 20.17 25.59
N SER A 224 -14.57 19.24 25.29
CA SER A 224 -14.30 18.07 26.14
C SER A 224 -12.80 18.05 26.40
N LYS A 225 -12.36 17.64 27.60
CA LYS A 225 -10.93 17.46 27.85
C LYS A 225 -10.45 16.26 27.01
N PRO A 226 -9.44 16.39 26.13
CA PRO A 226 -8.93 15.28 25.36
C PRO A 226 -7.90 14.52 26.21
N TYR A 227 -8.40 13.89 27.28
CA TYR A 227 -7.70 12.71 27.77
C TYR A 227 -7.99 11.59 26.78
N SER A 228 -6.97 10.81 26.40
CA SER A 228 -7.21 9.51 25.76
C SER A 228 -8.08 8.63 26.67
N LYS A 229 -8.55 7.47 26.16
CA LYS A 229 -9.31 6.50 26.98
C LYS A 229 -8.55 6.09 28.25
N ASP A 230 -7.22 6.20 28.23
CA ASP A 230 -6.27 5.74 29.24
C ASP A 230 -5.68 6.86 30.12
N GLY A 231 -5.87 8.13 29.73
CA GLY A 231 -5.61 9.30 30.59
C GLY A 231 -4.47 10.24 30.16
N ILE A 232 -3.92 10.06 28.97
CA ILE A 232 -2.85 10.86 28.34
C ILE A 232 -3.36 12.29 28.08
N ASP A 233 -2.66 13.36 28.48
CA ASP A 233 -3.09 14.76 28.26
C ASP A 233 -2.62 15.28 26.89
N LEU A 234 -3.43 15.02 25.86
CA LEU A 234 -3.20 15.43 24.46
C LEU A 234 -3.37 16.96 24.22
N THR A 235 -2.98 17.78 25.20
CA THR A 235 -2.94 19.26 25.12
C THR A 235 -1.64 19.88 25.63
N LYS A 236 -0.69 19.03 26.04
CA LYS A 236 0.64 19.43 26.47
C LYS A 236 1.62 18.94 25.41
N ASP A 237 2.32 19.91 24.85
CA ASP A 237 3.21 19.91 23.71
C ASP A 237 4.08 21.18 23.98
N GLN A 238 5.41 21.11 23.81
CA GLN A 238 6.35 22.01 24.50
C GLN A 238 7.44 22.62 23.60
N ASP A 239 7.88 21.84 22.63
CA ASP A 239 8.68 22.07 21.41
C ASP A 239 7.79 22.67 20.31
N HIS A 240 6.59 22.11 20.12
CA HIS A 240 5.57 22.48 19.11
C HIS A 240 5.73 21.82 17.73
N ASP A 241 6.24 20.58 17.66
CA ASP A 241 6.17 19.73 16.46
C ASP A 241 4.74 19.21 16.17
N GLY A 242 4.04 18.71 17.19
CA GLY A 242 2.72 18.11 17.11
C GLY A 242 2.51 16.88 18.00
N ILE A 243 3.58 16.28 18.53
CA ILE A 243 3.54 15.16 19.47
C ILE A 243 3.20 15.71 20.88
N PRO A 244 2.33 15.04 21.67
CA PRO A 244 2.10 15.43 23.05
C PRO A 244 3.16 14.88 24.02
N ASP A 245 3.58 15.67 25.02
CA ASP A 245 4.61 15.29 26.02
C ASP A 245 4.33 13.97 26.75
N ASP A 246 3.06 13.60 26.93
CA ASP A 246 2.67 12.34 27.59
C ASP A 246 2.82 11.12 26.64
N ILE A 247 2.97 11.33 25.32
CA ILE A 247 3.29 10.31 24.30
C ILE A 247 4.80 10.19 24.08
N GLU A 248 5.51 11.30 23.96
CA GLU A 248 6.97 11.32 23.87
C GLU A 248 7.62 10.54 25.03
N ILE A 249 7.15 10.80 26.27
CA ILE A 249 7.55 10.07 27.49
C ILE A 249 7.18 8.57 27.46
N LYS A 250 6.23 8.15 26.61
CA LYS A 250 5.80 6.75 26.41
C LYS A 250 6.72 6.03 25.41
N ILE A 251 7.13 6.69 24.33
CA ILE A 251 7.95 6.10 23.25
C ILE A 251 9.46 6.22 23.52
N GLY A 252 9.95 7.41 23.88
CA GLY A 252 11.33 7.62 24.34
C GLY A 252 11.91 9.02 24.14
N THR A 253 11.32 9.81 23.25
CA THR A 253 11.77 11.15 22.82
C THR A 253 11.78 12.21 23.93
N ASP A 254 12.47 13.34 23.72
CA ASP A 254 12.60 14.41 24.74
C ASP A 254 11.58 15.55 24.53
N PRO A 255 10.59 15.77 25.44
CA PRO A 255 9.52 16.79 25.37
C PRO A 255 9.93 18.25 25.46
N ARG A 256 11.05 18.58 24.83
CA ARG A 256 11.69 19.89 24.70
C ARG A 256 12.50 20.01 23.40
N HIS A 257 12.49 19.00 22.51
CA HIS A 257 13.33 18.92 21.32
C HIS A 257 12.61 18.14 20.19
N PRO A 258 12.28 18.79 19.05
CA PRO A 258 11.49 18.19 17.96
C PRO A 258 12.39 17.48 16.92
N ASP A 259 13.44 16.80 17.39
CA ASP A 259 14.64 16.36 16.63
C ASP A 259 15.57 15.66 17.65
N THR A 260 15.15 14.53 18.24
CA THR A 260 15.64 14.05 19.57
C THR A 260 17.12 13.65 19.58
N ASP A 261 17.55 12.92 18.56
CA ASP A 261 18.89 12.41 18.23
C ASP A 261 19.80 13.48 17.55
N ASN A 262 19.18 14.48 16.92
CA ASN A 262 19.80 15.60 16.20
C ASN A 262 20.30 15.23 14.78
N ASP A 263 19.59 14.36 14.07
CA ASP A 263 19.90 13.99 12.69
C ASP A 263 19.57 15.16 11.71
N ARG A 264 18.31 15.60 11.61
CA ARG A 264 17.69 16.67 10.78
C ARG A 264 16.25 16.30 10.38
N VAL A 265 15.84 15.05 10.49
CA VAL A 265 14.42 14.68 10.49
C VAL A 265 13.84 15.12 11.86
N PRO A 266 12.55 15.50 11.95
CA PRO A 266 11.95 15.90 13.22
C PRO A 266 10.94 14.87 13.72
N ASP A 267 11.09 14.37 14.96
CA ASP A 267 10.41 13.21 15.59
C ASP A 267 8.99 12.89 15.07
N ALA A 268 8.19 13.93 14.83
CA ALA A 268 6.83 13.85 14.30
C ALA A 268 6.72 13.31 12.85
N ILE A 269 7.84 13.13 12.14
CA ILE A 269 7.92 12.46 10.83
C ILE A 269 8.30 10.99 11.04
N GLU A 270 9.41 10.70 11.71
CA GLU A 270 9.90 9.34 12.01
C GLU A 270 8.91 8.48 12.83
N ILE A 271 8.10 9.09 13.71
CA ILE A 271 7.07 8.35 14.46
C ILE A 271 5.89 7.92 13.56
N GLY A 272 5.85 8.40 12.31
CA GLY A 272 4.77 8.17 11.37
C GLY A 272 3.43 8.75 11.85
N PRO A 273 2.31 8.47 11.15
CA PRO A 273 1.00 8.92 11.59
C PRO A 273 0.50 8.19 12.85
N ILE A 274 1.09 7.04 13.21
CA ILE A 274 0.59 6.11 14.23
C ILE A 274 1.53 6.05 15.45
N MET A 275 1.32 6.95 16.43
CA MET A 275 2.05 6.95 17.71
C MET A 275 1.84 5.69 18.61
N GLU A 276 1.15 4.67 18.11
CA GLU A 276 1.02 3.33 18.70
C GLU A 276 1.99 2.30 18.10
N TYR A 277 2.44 2.52 16.85
CA TYR A 277 3.38 1.75 16.02
C TYR A 277 4.34 2.77 15.38
N PRO A 278 5.26 3.38 16.15
CA PRO A 278 6.32 4.21 15.57
C PRO A 278 7.19 3.38 14.63
N GLN A 279 7.80 4.03 13.63
CA GLN A 279 8.72 3.40 12.68
C GLN A 279 9.97 2.88 13.40
N ASP A 280 10.57 1.80 12.89
CA ASP A 280 11.69 1.02 13.43
C ASP A 280 12.35 0.36 12.21
N THR A 281 12.87 1.18 11.29
CA THR A 281 13.13 0.81 9.87
C THR A 281 14.12 -0.37 9.74
N ASP A 282 15.32 -0.32 10.35
CA ASP A 282 16.25 -1.47 10.35
C ASP A 282 15.80 -2.67 11.22
N HIS A 283 14.79 -2.49 12.06
CA HIS A 283 14.27 -3.46 13.04
C HIS A 283 15.26 -3.89 14.18
N ASP A 284 16.25 -3.08 14.58
CA ASP A 284 17.05 -3.28 15.81
C ASP A 284 16.17 -3.33 17.07
N GLY A 285 15.05 -2.58 17.06
CA GLY A 285 14.26 -2.27 18.24
C GLY A 285 14.56 -0.89 18.85
N ILE A 286 15.18 -0.01 18.07
CA ILE A 286 15.24 1.45 18.26
C ILE A 286 14.32 2.04 17.20
N ILE A 287 13.45 2.97 17.59
CA ILE A 287 12.58 3.66 16.63
C ILE A 287 13.38 4.74 15.91
N ASP A 288 13.08 5.01 14.64
CA ASP A 288 13.75 5.99 13.77
C ASP A 288 14.08 7.30 14.55
N ALA A 289 13.07 7.89 15.24
CA ALA A 289 13.17 9.08 16.11
C ALA A 289 14.05 8.96 17.38
N LEU A 290 14.94 7.96 17.45
CA LEU A 290 15.89 7.69 18.53
C LEU A 290 17.23 7.13 18.02
N ASP A 291 17.42 6.86 16.72
CA ASP A 291 18.71 6.48 16.13
C ASP A 291 19.40 7.66 15.42
N GLU A 292 20.50 7.43 14.71
CA GLU A 292 21.17 8.45 13.87
C GLU A 292 21.45 7.91 12.43
N ASP A 293 20.88 6.75 12.08
CA ASP A 293 21.32 5.73 11.09
C ASP A 293 20.12 4.78 10.83
N ASP A 294 18.95 5.30 10.44
CA ASP A 294 17.61 4.70 10.63
C ASP A 294 17.42 3.30 9.98
N ASP A 295 18.11 3.04 8.88
CA ASP A 295 18.12 1.78 8.10
C ASP A 295 19.37 0.89 8.37
N ASN A 296 20.27 1.40 9.22
CA ASN A 296 21.60 0.89 9.53
C ASN A 296 22.46 0.54 8.27
N ASP A 297 22.45 1.36 7.22
CA ASP A 297 23.43 1.31 6.12
C ASP A 297 24.83 1.85 6.48
N GLY A 298 24.96 2.63 7.56
CA GLY A 298 26.22 3.16 8.05
C GLY A 298 26.73 4.41 7.31
N ILE A 299 25.91 5.03 6.47
CA ILE A 299 25.78 6.48 6.39
C ILE A 299 25.04 6.92 7.69
N LEU A 300 24.47 8.11 7.74
CA LEU A 300 23.78 8.63 8.91
C LEU A 300 22.74 9.55 8.30
N THR A 301 21.46 9.38 8.62
CA THR A 301 20.29 10.09 8.05
C THR A 301 20.59 11.57 7.72
N ARG A 302 21.30 12.25 8.62
CA ARG A 302 21.75 13.63 8.44
C ARG A 302 22.64 13.92 7.22
N ASP A 303 23.50 13.01 6.80
CA ASP A 303 24.47 13.22 5.72
C ASP A 303 23.95 12.70 4.36
N GLU A 304 22.82 11.99 4.33
CA GLU A 304 21.96 11.71 3.15
C GLU A 304 21.14 12.94 2.72
N ASP A 305 21.88 13.99 2.40
CA ASP A 305 21.39 15.22 1.78
C ASP A 305 22.17 15.38 0.45
N PRO A 306 22.03 14.45 -0.53
CA PRO A 306 22.79 14.49 -1.78
C PRO A 306 22.55 15.78 -2.58
N ASN A 307 21.33 16.34 -2.55
CA ASN A 307 21.06 17.62 -3.22
C ASN A 307 21.63 18.85 -2.46
N ARG A 308 21.84 18.73 -1.14
CA ARG A 308 22.42 19.74 -0.23
C ARG A 308 21.57 20.97 0.01
N ASP A 309 20.26 20.79 0.18
CA ASP A 309 19.35 21.82 0.70
C ASP A 309 19.10 21.73 2.22
N GLY A 310 19.41 20.58 2.82
CA GLY A 310 19.43 20.35 4.27
C GLY A 310 18.24 19.59 4.83
N SER A 311 17.60 18.72 4.05
CA SER A 311 16.36 18.00 4.40
C SER A 311 16.34 16.58 3.81
N PRO A 312 16.87 15.55 4.50
CA PRO A 312 16.92 14.16 3.99
C PRO A 312 15.58 13.63 3.50
N THR A 313 14.49 14.04 4.16
CA THR A 313 13.06 13.75 3.87
C THR A 313 12.51 14.15 2.48
N ASN A 314 13.36 14.41 1.49
CA ASN A 314 12.96 14.63 0.10
C ASN A 314 14.06 14.29 -0.92
N ASP A 315 15.18 13.72 -0.48
CA ASP A 315 16.12 13.06 -1.38
C ASP A 315 15.66 11.60 -1.53
N ASP A 316 15.54 11.22 -2.79
CA ASP A 316 15.10 9.94 -3.35
C ASP A 316 15.85 9.89 -4.69
N ILE A 317 16.84 9.00 -4.81
CA ILE A 317 17.79 8.95 -5.94
C ILE A 317 17.39 7.91 -6.99
N ASP A 318 16.72 6.83 -6.59
CA ASP A 318 16.19 5.77 -7.46
C ASP A 318 14.90 6.20 -8.20
N ASN A 319 13.95 6.75 -7.44
CA ASN A 319 12.57 7.15 -7.78
C ASN A 319 11.51 6.03 -7.71
N ASP A 320 11.64 5.13 -6.73
CA ASP A 320 10.62 4.17 -6.28
C ASP A 320 9.54 4.86 -5.40
N GLY A 321 9.95 5.67 -4.43
CA GLY A 321 9.10 6.37 -3.48
C GLY A 321 9.61 6.36 -2.03
N ILE A 322 10.61 5.54 -1.70
CA ILE A 322 11.24 5.52 -0.37
C ILE A 322 12.32 6.62 -0.34
N PRO A 323 12.38 7.47 0.71
CA PRO A 323 13.49 8.42 0.85
C PRO A 323 14.78 7.68 1.18
N ASN A 324 15.93 8.15 0.66
CA ASN A 324 17.27 7.57 0.87
C ASN A 324 17.48 7.02 2.31
N TYR A 325 17.16 7.84 3.33
CA TYR A 325 17.36 7.49 4.74
C TYR A 325 16.48 6.38 5.33
N GLN A 326 15.59 5.79 4.53
CA GLN A 326 14.77 4.64 4.90
C GLN A 326 14.97 3.47 3.90
N ASP A 327 15.96 3.56 3.00
CA ASP A 327 16.31 2.56 1.99
C ASP A 327 17.79 2.11 2.07
N ALA A 328 18.00 0.92 2.63
CA ALA A 328 19.32 0.32 2.78
C ALA A 328 20.00 -0.14 1.47
N ASP A 329 19.33 -0.04 0.32
CA ASP A 329 19.89 -0.23 -1.03
C ASP A 329 19.97 1.08 -1.86
N ASP A 330 19.65 2.23 -1.26
CA ASP A 330 19.73 3.66 -1.65
C ASP A 330 19.56 4.02 -3.15
N ASP A 331 20.34 3.38 -4.03
CA ASP A 331 20.29 3.53 -5.48
C ASP A 331 19.69 2.35 -6.24
N GLY A 332 19.29 1.22 -5.63
CA GLY A 332 18.62 0.12 -6.33
C GLY A 332 19.50 -0.70 -7.30
N ASP A 333 20.80 -0.90 -7.03
CA ASP A 333 21.66 -1.87 -7.74
C ASP A 333 21.48 -3.33 -7.27
N MET A 334 20.82 -3.57 -6.12
CA MET A 334 20.84 -4.80 -5.32
C MET A 334 22.17 -5.04 -4.55
N THR A 335 22.83 -3.96 -4.11
CA THR A 335 24.14 -3.98 -3.42
C THR A 335 24.25 -3.00 -2.24
N ILE A 336 23.37 -3.13 -1.22
CA ILE A 336 23.34 -2.40 0.06
C ILE A 336 24.55 -1.50 0.40
N THR A 337 24.32 -0.19 0.54
CA THR A 337 25.32 0.89 0.67
C THR A 337 26.51 0.56 1.59
N LYS A 338 26.25 -0.11 2.72
CA LYS A 338 27.24 -0.58 3.71
C LYS A 338 28.42 -1.33 3.09
N ASP A 339 28.20 -2.14 2.07
CA ASP A 339 29.24 -2.96 1.43
C ASP A 339 29.97 -2.26 0.27
N GLU A 340 29.44 -1.14 -0.24
CA GLU A 340 30.04 -0.31 -1.30
C GLU A 340 31.09 0.66 -0.77
N GLY A 341 30.95 1.07 0.49
CA GLY A 341 31.95 1.85 1.23
C GLY A 341 31.64 3.33 1.40
N GLY A 342 30.39 3.74 1.13
CA GLY A 342 29.81 5.04 1.45
C GLY A 342 30.56 6.21 0.83
N THR A 343 31.42 6.89 1.59
CA THR A 343 32.21 8.07 1.13
C THR A 343 33.27 7.79 0.03
N LEU A 344 33.12 6.71 -0.74
CA LEU A 344 33.94 6.39 -1.89
C LEU A 344 33.42 7.07 -3.16
N ASP A 345 34.34 7.35 -4.09
CA ASP A 345 34.11 7.96 -5.40
C ASP A 345 35.18 7.34 -6.30
N THR A 346 34.84 6.20 -6.92
CA THR A 346 35.76 5.31 -7.64
C THR A 346 36.06 5.85 -9.05
N ASP A 347 35.09 6.48 -9.70
CA ASP A 347 35.22 7.08 -11.04
C ASP A 347 35.91 8.47 -11.01
N ASN A 348 35.66 9.27 -9.96
CA ASN A 348 36.06 10.68 -9.77
C ASN A 348 35.26 11.68 -10.61
N ASP A 349 33.97 11.39 -10.80
CA ASP A 349 32.94 12.23 -11.41
C ASP A 349 32.33 13.23 -10.38
N GLY A 350 32.11 12.77 -9.15
CA GLY A 350 31.62 13.57 -8.01
C GLY A 350 30.26 13.16 -7.44
N VAL A 351 29.62 12.12 -7.98
CA VAL A 351 28.67 11.24 -7.27
C VAL A 351 29.47 10.34 -6.28
N LEU A 352 28.80 9.70 -5.32
CA LEU A 352 29.43 8.68 -4.45
C LEU A 352 29.04 7.29 -4.96
N ASP A 353 29.84 6.26 -4.66
CA ASP A 353 29.66 4.95 -5.31
C ASP A 353 28.24 4.35 -5.06
N TYR A 354 27.63 4.62 -3.90
CA TYR A 354 26.27 4.21 -3.50
C TYR A 354 25.13 5.09 -4.03
N LEU A 355 25.41 5.97 -4.98
CA LEU A 355 24.44 6.87 -5.62
C LEU A 355 24.53 6.77 -7.16
N ASP A 356 25.11 5.69 -7.68
CA ASP A 356 25.40 5.45 -9.11
C ASP A 356 25.34 3.96 -9.48
N LYS A 357 24.25 3.56 -10.18
CA LYS A 357 23.88 2.21 -10.68
C LYS A 357 24.91 1.47 -11.56
N ASP A 358 26.18 1.90 -11.56
CA ASP A 358 27.30 1.03 -11.87
C ASP A 358 28.46 0.95 -10.85
N ASP A 359 28.21 1.23 -9.56
CA ASP A 359 29.15 1.11 -8.43
C ASP A 359 30.47 1.89 -8.64
N GLY A 360 30.38 3.00 -9.39
CA GLY A 360 31.52 3.76 -9.92
C GLY A 360 32.40 3.00 -10.94
N VAL A 361 31.94 1.87 -11.47
CA VAL A 361 32.68 0.91 -12.32
C VAL A 361 32.55 1.19 -13.82
N ASN A 362 32.13 2.41 -14.19
CA ASN A 362 32.08 3.01 -15.53
C ASN A 362 32.06 1.96 -16.67
N ARG A 363 30.91 1.32 -16.86
CA ARG A 363 30.73 0.12 -17.71
C ARG A 363 31.00 0.37 -19.23
N SER A 364 31.50 1.56 -19.59
CA SER A 364 31.89 1.98 -20.96
C SER A 364 33.16 1.33 -21.54
N SER A 365 34.02 0.71 -20.72
CA SER A 365 35.39 0.32 -21.09
C SER A 365 35.56 -0.94 -21.98
N THR A 366 34.60 -1.21 -22.88
CA THR A 366 34.65 -2.34 -23.83
C THR A 366 35.96 -2.40 -24.66
N PRO A 367 36.78 -3.46 -24.53
CA PRO A 367 38.02 -3.58 -25.29
C PRO A 367 37.73 -3.93 -26.76
N ALA A 368 37.82 -2.94 -27.65
CA ALA A 368 37.60 -3.14 -29.09
C ALA A 368 38.56 -4.20 -29.68
N ALA A 369 37.99 -5.25 -30.27
CA ALA A 369 38.68 -6.45 -30.79
C ALA A 369 38.73 -6.52 -32.34
#